data_AF-A0A820JN03-F1
#
_entry.id   AF-A0A820JN03-F1
#
_cell.length_a   1.000
_cell.length_b   1.000
_cell.length_c   1.000
_cell.angle_alpha   90.00
_cell.angle_beta   90.00
_cell.angle_gamma   90.00
#
_symmetry.space_group_name_H-M   'P 1'
#
loop_
_entity.id
_entity.type
_entity.pdbx_description
1 polymer ?
#
loop_
_entity_poly.entity_id
_entity_poly.type
_entity_poly.pdbx_seq_one_letter_code
_entity_poly.pdbx_strand_id
1 'polypeptide(L)'
;MEQDEKLQDIFIINVGALLPRNECQIQIMYVTELDLVSRNKIRFIVSTTIAPRCNQSFGGISSPASTQAKYVQSVPYTIDFQCQIDKLHGEIKSVSSSSHSIAIQFNDDTYSITFDKKNTFMDRDIILDIELSTRTNTILAVENNGEHQLALMASFIPTN
;
A
#
# COMPACT_ATOMS: atom_id res chain seq x y z
N MET A 1 -6.14 19.74 24.68
CA MET A 1 -5.64 18.36 24.52
C MET A 1 -6.48 17.65 23.44
N GLU A 2 -6.59 18.23 22.24
CA GLU A 2 -7.49 17.72 21.18
C GLU A 2 -6.83 17.73 19.79
N GLN A 3 -5.52 17.50 19.70
CA GLN A 3 -4.83 17.48 18.40
C GLN A 3 -3.92 16.27 18.16
N ASP A 4 -3.67 15.43 19.16
CA ASP A 4 -2.80 14.25 19.01
C ASP A 4 -3.52 12.99 18.53
N GLU A 5 -4.86 12.91 18.58
CA GLU A 5 -5.59 11.67 18.26
C GLU A 5 -5.82 11.42 16.75
N LYS A 6 -5.45 12.35 15.86
CA LYS A 6 -5.74 12.23 14.40
C LYS A 6 -4.54 11.92 13.49
N LEU A 7 -3.35 11.70 14.04
CA LEU A 7 -2.12 11.56 13.24
C LEU A 7 -1.57 10.12 13.14
N GLN A 8 -2.29 9.10 13.63
CA GLN A 8 -1.71 7.77 13.80
C GLN A 8 -1.19 7.11 12.50
N ASP A 9 -1.65 7.52 11.32
CA ASP A 9 -1.26 6.90 10.04
C ASP A 9 -0.46 7.82 9.08
N ILE A 10 0.16 8.90 9.56
CA ILE A 10 0.98 9.78 8.71
C ILE A 10 2.47 9.59 9.00
N PHE A 11 3.18 8.98 8.06
CA PHE A 11 4.64 8.92 8.07
C PHE A 11 5.23 10.19 7.43
N ILE A 12 5.98 10.96 8.22
CA ILE A 12 6.69 12.16 7.76
C ILE A 12 8.19 11.89 7.74
N ILE A 13 8.82 12.05 6.58
CA ILE A 13 10.27 11.90 6.39
C ILE A 13 10.84 13.24 5.90
N ASN A 14 11.82 13.76 6.63
CA ASN A 14 12.60 14.93 6.20
C ASN A 14 13.90 14.45 5.57
N VAL A 15 13.98 14.48 4.24
CA VAL A 15 15.24 14.27 3.53
C VAL A 15 16.01 15.59 3.57
N GLY A 16 17.25 15.54 4.09
CA GLY A 16 18.13 16.72 4.23
C GLY A 16 18.61 17.29 2.89
N ALA A 17 19.80 17.88 2.86
CA ALA A 17 20.36 18.53 1.67
C ALA A 17 20.72 17.52 0.55
N LEU A 18 19.71 17.00 -0.15
CA LEU A 18 19.88 16.22 -1.37
C LEU A 18 20.52 17.12 -2.43
N LEU A 19 21.76 16.81 -2.81
CA LEU A 19 22.49 17.60 -3.79
C LEU A 19 21.79 17.57 -5.15
N PRO A 20 21.94 18.63 -5.98
CA PRO A 20 21.39 18.63 -7.32
C PRO A 20 21.82 17.39 -8.10
N ARG A 21 20.86 16.75 -8.78
CA ARG A 21 21.06 15.52 -9.58
C ARG A 21 21.40 14.27 -8.78
N ASN A 22 21.35 14.31 -7.46
CA ASN A 22 21.40 13.10 -6.63
C ASN A 22 19.99 12.56 -6.40
N GLU A 23 19.91 11.25 -6.21
CA GLU A 23 18.67 10.54 -5.94
C GLU A 23 18.61 10.10 -4.48
N CYS A 24 17.41 10.06 -3.91
CA CYS A 24 17.14 9.53 -2.59
C CYS A 24 16.05 8.46 -2.72
N GLN A 25 16.35 7.24 -2.29
CA GLN A 25 15.39 6.15 -2.23
C GLN A 25 14.82 6.04 -0.82
N ILE A 26 13.49 6.02 -0.72
CA ILE A 26 12.76 5.82 0.53
C ILE A 26 12.07 4.45 0.42
N GLN A 27 12.27 3.59 1.41
CA GLN A 27 11.60 2.30 1.53
C GLN A 27 10.81 2.26 2.84
N ILE A 28 9.54 1.91 2.75
CA ILE A 28 8.65 1.72 3.90
C ILE A 28 8.15 0.27 3.83
N MET A 29 8.31 -0.45 4.95
CA MET A 29 7.83 -1.82 5.11
C MET A 29 6.94 -1.87 6.34
N TYR A 30 5.77 -2.47 6.21
CA TYR A 30 4.80 -2.57 7.29
C TYR A 30 3.90 -3.78 7.05
N VAL A 31 3.26 -4.22 8.14
CA VAL A 31 2.24 -5.27 8.11
C VAL A 31 0.93 -4.64 8.56
N THR A 32 -0.17 -4.99 7.89
CA THR A 32 -1.52 -4.53 8.24
C THR A 32 -2.49 -5.69 8.25
N GLU A 33 -3.50 -5.60 9.12
CA GLU A 33 -4.64 -6.51 9.06
C GLU A 33 -5.44 -6.23 7.78
N LEU A 34 -6.02 -7.30 7.22
CA LEU A 34 -6.88 -7.22 6.05
C LEU A 34 -8.34 -7.15 6.48
N ASP A 35 -9.04 -6.13 6.00
CA ASP A 35 -10.44 -5.90 6.38
C ASP A 35 -11.40 -6.81 5.62
N LEU A 36 -12.25 -7.51 6.37
CA LEU A 36 -13.37 -8.26 5.83
C LEU A 36 -14.58 -7.34 5.69
N VAL A 37 -14.80 -6.79 4.49
CA VAL A 37 -15.91 -5.85 4.21
C VAL A 37 -17.27 -6.53 4.08
N SER A 38 -17.29 -7.84 3.86
CA SER A 38 -18.50 -8.68 3.91
C SER A 38 -18.10 -10.13 4.17
N ARG A 39 -19.06 -11.03 4.45
CA ARG A 39 -18.81 -12.43 4.85
C ARG A 39 -17.66 -13.15 4.13
N ASN A 40 -17.52 -12.95 2.82
CA ASN A 40 -16.51 -13.62 1.99
C ASN A 40 -15.70 -12.62 1.14
N LYS A 41 -15.60 -11.35 1.54
CA LYS A 41 -14.93 -10.33 0.75
C LYS A 41 -13.92 -9.58 1.59
N ILE A 42 -12.65 -9.71 1.23
CA ILE A 42 -11.55 -8.92 1.76
C ILE A 42 -11.36 -7.68 0.89
N ARG A 43 -11.08 -6.53 1.52
CA ARG A 43 -10.66 -5.32 0.83
C ARG A 43 -9.26 -4.91 1.30
N PHE A 44 -8.35 -4.81 0.35
CA PHE A 44 -7.01 -4.27 0.56
C PHE A 44 -6.91 -2.89 -0.08
N ILE A 45 -6.42 -1.91 0.69
CA ILE A 45 -6.28 -0.52 0.23
C ILE A 45 -4.83 -0.11 0.41
N VAL A 46 -4.21 0.36 -0.66
CA VAL A 46 -2.89 1.02 -0.61
C VAL A 46 -3.11 2.48 -0.94
N SER A 47 -2.83 3.37 0.01
CA SER A 47 -2.92 4.78 -0.28
C SER A 47 -1.80 5.21 -1.21
N THR A 48 -2.15 5.89 -2.30
CA THR A 48 -1.18 6.46 -3.24
C THR A 48 -0.92 7.94 -2.95
N THR A 49 -1.44 8.45 -1.82
CA THR A 49 -1.30 9.86 -1.45
C THR A 49 0.13 10.13 -0.99
N ILE A 50 1.00 10.43 -1.95
CA ILE A 50 2.34 10.99 -1.68
C ILE A 50 2.26 12.49 -1.94
N ALA A 51 2.54 13.28 -0.91
CA ALA A 51 2.56 14.74 -1.00
C ALA A 51 4.01 15.26 -0.90
N PRO A 52 4.85 15.09 -1.94
CA PRO A 52 6.23 15.54 -1.88
C PRO A 52 6.26 17.07 -1.79
N ARG A 53 6.84 17.60 -0.72
CA ARG A 53 7.05 19.05 -0.54
C ARG A 53 8.54 19.33 -0.67
N CYS A 54 8.97 19.74 -1.87
CA CYS A 54 10.34 20.16 -2.12
C CYS A 54 10.42 21.68 -2.23
N ASN A 55 11.29 22.30 -1.44
CA ASN A 55 11.61 23.72 -1.55
C ASN A 55 12.95 23.89 -2.26
N GLN A 56 12.92 24.20 -3.55
CA GLN A 56 14.15 24.38 -4.35
C GLN A 56 14.83 25.73 -4.11
N SER A 57 14.15 26.69 -3.46
CA SER A 57 14.59 28.08 -3.36
C SER A 57 15.35 28.41 -2.07
N PHE A 58 15.25 27.55 -1.05
CA PHE A 58 15.86 27.79 0.27
C PHE A 58 16.64 26.55 0.71
N GLY A 59 17.92 26.72 1.06
CA GLY A 59 18.70 25.67 1.70
C GLY A 59 18.25 25.45 3.15
N GLY A 60 18.04 24.19 3.55
CA GLY A 60 17.70 23.80 4.92
C GLY A 60 16.36 23.07 5.06
N ILE A 61 16.13 22.46 6.22
CA ILE A 61 14.89 21.76 6.55
C ILE A 61 13.89 22.80 7.07
N SER A 62 12.84 23.08 6.29
CA SER A 62 11.69 23.89 6.73
C SER A 62 10.59 22.99 7.28
N SER A 63 9.74 23.54 8.15
CA SER A 63 8.53 22.81 8.58
C SER A 63 7.69 22.45 7.34
N PRO A 64 7.09 21.25 7.28
CA PRO A 64 6.16 20.89 6.22
C PRO A 64 5.03 21.92 6.06
N ALA A 65 4.60 22.52 7.18
CA ALA A 65 3.55 23.54 7.22
C ALA A 65 3.95 24.88 6.61
N SER A 66 5.25 25.21 6.60
CA SER A 66 5.77 26.47 6.04
C SER A 66 6.25 26.33 4.59
N THR A 67 6.19 25.13 4.02
CA THR A 67 6.63 24.87 2.64
C THR A 67 5.49 25.18 1.66
N GLN A 68 5.64 26.24 0.86
CA GLN A 68 4.71 26.53 -0.24
C GLN A 68 4.90 25.50 -1.36
N ALA A 69 4.02 24.51 -1.42
CA ALA A 69 3.92 23.62 -2.57
C ALA A 69 3.18 24.36 -3.70
N LYS A 70 3.83 24.50 -4.86
CA LYS A 70 3.13 24.92 -6.07
C LYS A 70 2.32 23.74 -6.57
N TYR A 71 1.01 23.91 -6.72
CA TYR A 71 0.17 22.90 -7.35
C TYR A 71 0.64 22.69 -8.80
N VAL A 72 1.00 21.46 -9.13
CA VAL A 72 1.40 21.04 -10.48
C VAL A 72 0.38 20.02 -10.95
N GLN A 73 -0.37 20.33 -12.02
CA GLN A 73 -1.44 19.47 -12.54
C GLN A 73 -0.94 18.13 -13.10
N SER A 74 0.29 18.09 -13.62
CA SER A 74 0.89 16.88 -14.16
C SER A 74 2.36 16.80 -13.77
N VAL A 75 2.65 15.89 -12.87
CA VAL A 75 4.00 15.46 -12.51
C VAL A 75 4.19 14.06 -13.12
N PRO A 76 5.36 13.74 -13.68
CA PRO A 76 5.59 12.45 -14.35
C PRO A 76 5.77 11.29 -13.36
N TYR A 77 5.11 11.34 -12.20
CA TYR A 77 5.17 10.28 -11.22
C TYR A 77 4.41 9.07 -11.75
N THR A 78 5.11 7.97 -11.87
CA THR A 78 4.56 6.66 -12.20
C THR A 78 4.57 5.80 -10.96
N ILE A 79 3.60 4.90 -10.87
CA ILE A 79 3.58 3.86 -9.87
C ILE A 79 3.63 2.49 -10.55
N ASP A 80 4.55 1.67 -10.09
CA ASP A 80 4.55 0.23 -10.35
C ASP A 80 3.87 -0.46 -9.16
N PHE A 81 3.02 -1.43 -9.44
CA PHE A 81 2.31 -2.19 -8.43
C PHE A 81 2.46 -3.67 -8.70
N GLN A 82 2.86 -4.40 -7.66
CA GLN A 82 2.92 -5.84 -7.63
C GLN A 82 2.32 -6.32 -6.31
N CYS A 83 1.34 -7.21 -6.40
CA CYS A 83 0.73 -7.86 -5.26
C CYS A 83 0.73 -9.36 -5.48
N GLN A 84 1.07 -10.11 -4.44
CA GLN A 84 0.97 -11.56 -4.43
C GLN A 84 -0.06 -11.96 -3.38
N ILE A 85 -0.98 -12.84 -3.75
CA ILE A 85 -1.93 -13.44 -2.82
C ILE A 85 -1.66 -14.94 -2.79
N ASP A 86 -1.27 -15.43 -1.62
CA ASP A 86 -1.05 -16.85 -1.38
C ASP A 86 -2.37 -17.53 -1.01
N LYS A 87 -2.63 -18.69 -1.61
CA LYS A 87 -3.84 -19.48 -1.38
C LYS A 87 -3.74 -20.21 -0.03
N LEU A 88 -4.24 -19.59 1.04
CA LEU A 88 -4.37 -20.24 2.35
C LEU A 88 -5.71 -20.97 2.50
N HIS A 89 -5.68 -22.31 2.43
CA HIS A 89 -6.74 -23.27 2.81
C HIS A 89 -8.18 -23.05 2.28
N GLY A 90 -8.40 -22.02 1.45
CA GLY A 90 -9.65 -21.65 0.81
C GLY A 90 -9.41 -21.27 -0.64
N GLU A 91 -10.41 -21.48 -1.48
CA GLU A 91 -10.33 -21.12 -2.88
C GLU A 91 -10.68 -19.63 -3.05
N ILE A 92 -9.85 -18.90 -3.80
CA ILE A 92 -10.17 -17.53 -4.19
C ILE A 92 -11.13 -17.61 -5.37
N LYS A 93 -12.32 -17.03 -5.20
CA LYS A 93 -13.35 -17.02 -6.22
C LYS A 93 -13.05 -15.97 -7.29
N SER A 94 -12.61 -14.78 -6.87
CA SER A 94 -12.18 -13.73 -7.79
C SER A 94 -11.33 -12.68 -7.08
N VAL A 95 -10.51 -11.98 -7.87
CA VAL A 95 -9.80 -10.77 -7.46
C VAL A 95 -10.18 -9.68 -8.45
N SER A 96 -10.48 -8.48 -7.95
CA SER A 96 -10.89 -7.34 -8.78
C SER A 96 -10.38 -6.03 -8.21
N SER A 97 -10.33 -4.98 -9.02
CA SER A 97 -10.04 -3.62 -8.57
C SER A 97 -11.10 -2.65 -9.06
N SER A 98 -11.56 -1.79 -8.16
CA SER A 98 -12.50 -0.71 -8.47
C SER A 98 -11.79 0.61 -8.82
N SER A 99 -10.50 0.72 -8.55
CA SER A 99 -9.74 1.95 -8.79
C SER A 99 -8.82 1.91 -10.02
N HIS A 100 -8.25 0.75 -10.35
CA HIS A 100 -7.32 0.61 -11.47
C HIS A 100 -7.59 -0.67 -12.28
N SER A 101 -7.21 -0.69 -13.56
CA SER A 101 -7.22 -1.91 -14.37
C SER A 101 -6.02 -2.79 -13.99
N ILE A 102 -6.28 -4.09 -13.75
CA ILE A 102 -5.29 -5.03 -13.22
C ILE A 102 -5.19 -6.29 -14.09
N ALA A 103 -3.96 -6.77 -14.23
CA ALA A 103 -3.65 -8.08 -14.80
C ALA A 103 -3.50 -9.08 -13.65
N ILE A 104 -4.04 -10.27 -13.82
CA ILE A 104 -3.96 -11.36 -12.83
C ILE A 104 -3.34 -12.57 -13.53
N GLN A 105 -2.23 -13.05 -12.97
CA GLN A 105 -1.61 -14.31 -13.36
C GLN A 105 -1.73 -15.29 -12.21
N PHE A 106 -2.12 -16.53 -12.52
CA PHE A 106 -2.25 -17.59 -11.54
C PHE A 106 -1.12 -18.59 -11.72
N ASN A 107 -0.34 -18.80 -10.65
CA ASN A 107 0.79 -19.72 -10.61
C ASN A 107 0.59 -20.67 -9.42
N ASP A 108 0.26 -21.93 -9.68
CA ASP A 108 0.01 -23.02 -8.71
C ASP A 108 -0.79 -22.62 -7.45
N ASP A 109 -0.14 -22.03 -6.45
CA ASP A 109 -0.72 -21.64 -5.17
C ASP A 109 -0.79 -20.12 -4.93
N THR A 110 -0.50 -19.33 -5.97
CA THR A 110 -0.36 -17.87 -5.86
C THR A 110 -1.08 -17.13 -6.99
N TYR A 111 -1.64 -15.97 -6.66
CA TYR A 111 -2.15 -14.99 -7.62
C TYR A 111 -1.18 -13.81 -7.65
N SER A 112 -0.59 -13.53 -8.81
CA SER A 112 0.22 -12.35 -9.05
C SER A 112 -0.63 -11.29 -9.72
N ILE A 113 -0.74 -10.12 -9.10
CA ILE A 113 -1.53 -8.99 -9.57
C ILE A 113 -0.60 -7.83 -9.88
N THR A 114 -0.73 -7.29 -11.08
CA THR A 114 -0.04 -6.07 -11.52
C THR A 114 -1.04 -5.11 -12.16
N PHE A 115 -0.64 -3.88 -12.45
CA PHE A 115 -1.44 -3.05 -13.35
C PHE A 115 -1.41 -3.61 -14.77
N ASP A 116 -2.52 -3.43 -15.51
CA ASP A 116 -2.58 -3.74 -16.94
C ASP A 116 -1.71 -2.80 -17.78
N LYS A 117 -1.39 -1.62 -17.23
CA LYS A 117 -0.63 -0.57 -17.89
C LYS A 117 0.66 -0.32 -17.12
N LYS A 118 1.76 -0.10 -17.86
CA LYS A 118 3.08 0.17 -17.28
C LYS A 118 3.17 1.50 -16.53
N ASN A 119 2.43 2.52 -16.96
CA ASN A 119 2.46 3.85 -16.36
C ASN A 119 1.06 4.24 -15.90
N THR A 120 0.74 3.92 -14.65
CA THR A 120 -0.53 4.29 -14.01
C THR A 120 -0.35 5.57 -13.20
N PHE A 121 -1.37 6.44 -13.21
CA PHE A 121 -1.36 7.69 -12.43
C PHE A 121 -1.67 7.42 -10.95
N MET A 122 -1.06 8.21 -10.06
CA MET A 122 -1.28 8.14 -8.61
C MET A 122 -2.42 9.05 -8.13
N ASP A 123 -3.52 9.12 -8.89
CA ASP A 123 -4.61 10.09 -8.65
C ASP A 123 -5.67 9.62 -7.65
N ARG A 124 -5.58 8.36 -7.21
CA ARG A 124 -6.51 7.71 -6.27
C ARG A 124 -5.86 6.47 -5.65
N ASP A 125 -6.35 6.07 -4.48
CA ASP A 125 -5.87 4.87 -3.79
C ASP A 125 -6.06 3.58 -4.63
N ILE A 126 -5.16 2.61 -4.44
CA ILE A 126 -5.29 1.29 -5.04
C ILE A 126 -6.24 0.47 -4.16
N ILE A 127 -7.32 -0.05 -4.74
CA ILE A 127 -8.33 -0.83 -4.04
C ILE A 127 -8.39 -2.20 -4.70
N LEU A 128 -8.08 -3.25 -3.94
CA LEU A 128 -8.25 -4.64 -4.34
C LEU A 128 -9.37 -5.29 -3.52
N ASP A 129 -10.29 -5.91 -4.22
CA ASP A 129 -11.41 -6.67 -3.66
C ASP A 129 -11.19 -8.16 -3.97
N ILE A 130 -11.02 -8.97 -2.91
CA ILE A 130 -10.73 -10.40 -2.99
C ILE A 130 -11.95 -11.17 -2.48
N GLU A 131 -12.62 -11.92 -3.37
CA GLU A 131 -13.74 -12.79 -3.01
C GLU A 131 -13.25 -14.21 -2.69
N LEU A 132 -13.66 -14.74 -1.55
CA LEU A 132 -13.37 -16.10 -1.12
C LEU A 132 -14.55 -17.04 -1.48
N SER A 133 -14.24 -18.26 -1.94
CA SER A 133 -15.24 -19.29 -2.26
C SER A 133 -15.94 -19.82 -0.99
N THR A 134 -15.22 -19.88 0.13
CA THR A 134 -15.71 -20.40 1.41
C THR A 134 -15.34 -19.47 2.56
N ARG A 135 -16.09 -19.58 3.66
CA ARG A 135 -15.80 -18.83 4.89
C ARG A 135 -14.55 -19.45 5.54
N THR A 136 -13.49 -18.66 5.68
CA THR A 136 -12.37 -18.98 6.57
C THR A 136 -12.56 -18.24 7.88
N ASN A 137 -12.57 -19.00 8.99
CA ASN A 137 -12.64 -18.43 10.34
C ASN A 137 -11.26 -18.09 10.92
N THR A 138 -10.21 -18.38 10.16
CA THR A 138 -8.82 -18.15 10.54
C THR A 138 -8.05 -17.66 9.33
N ILE A 139 -7.37 -16.53 9.48
CA ILE A 139 -6.41 -16.01 8.51
C ILE A 139 -5.05 -16.03 9.21
N LEU A 140 -4.05 -16.67 8.58
CA LEU A 140 -2.66 -16.63 9.02
C LEU A 140 -1.84 -16.05 7.88
N ALA A 141 -1.32 -14.84 8.06
CA ALA A 141 -0.34 -14.26 7.15
C ALA A 141 1.06 -14.43 7.76
N VAL A 142 2.00 -14.88 6.93
CA VAL A 142 3.40 -15.08 7.30
C VAL A 142 4.24 -14.34 6.28
N GLU A 143 5.03 -13.36 6.74
CA GLU A 143 5.98 -12.64 5.90
C GLU A 143 7.40 -12.94 6.36
N ASN A 144 8.28 -13.23 5.40
CA ASN A 144 9.70 -13.43 5.63
C ASN A 144 10.48 -12.25 5.03
N ASN A 145 11.16 -11.49 5.88
CA ASN A 145 11.98 -10.33 5.51
C ASN A 145 13.49 -10.60 5.70
N GLY A 146 13.99 -11.62 5.01
CA GLY A 146 15.41 -12.03 5.05
C GLY A 146 15.70 -13.09 6.11
N GLU A 147 16.96 -13.53 6.23
CA GLU A 147 17.32 -14.77 6.93
C GLU A 147 16.79 -14.92 8.37
N HIS A 148 16.46 -13.81 9.07
CA HIS A 148 16.03 -13.86 10.48
C HIS A 148 14.86 -12.94 10.85
N GLN A 149 14.07 -12.42 9.90
CA GLN A 149 12.90 -11.60 10.24
C GLN A 149 11.62 -12.26 9.72
N LEU A 150 10.80 -12.73 10.66
CA LEU A 150 9.49 -13.30 10.38
C LEU A 150 8.43 -12.40 11.01
N ALA A 151 7.50 -11.90 10.20
CA ALA A 151 6.28 -11.30 10.69
C ALA A 151 5.13 -12.30 10.58
N LEU A 152 4.37 -12.44 11.66
CA LEU A 152 3.21 -13.31 11.74
C LEU A 152 1.99 -12.47 12.11
N MET A 153 0.92 -12.64 11.37
CA MET A 153 -0.38 -12.07 11.70
C MET A 153 -1.42 -13.17 11.66
N ALA A 154 -2.15 -13.32 12.76
CA ALA A 154 -3.21 -14.31 12.88
C ALA A 154 -4.50 -13.60 13.28
N SER A 155 -5.54 -13.76 12.46
CA SER A 155 -6.90 -13.29 12.76
C SER A 155 -7.82 -14.49 12.91
N PHE A 156 -8.60 -14.51 14.00
CA PHE A 156 -9.55 -15.56 14.31
C PHE A 156 -10.93 -14.95 14.46
N ILE A 157 -11.91 -15.50 13.74
CA ILE A 157 -13.32 -15.16 13.89
C ILE A 157 -13.98 -16.31 14.63
N PRO A 158 -14.30 -16.18 15.94
CA PRO A 158 -14.96 -17.23 16.70
C PRO A 158 -16.29 -17.60 16.05
N THR A 159 -16.57 -18.90 15.93
CA THR A 159 -17.91 -19.40 15.62
C THR A 159 -18.58 -19.84 16.91
N ASN A 160 -19.77 -19.31 17.17
CA ASN A 160 -20.70 -19.84 18.17
C ASN A 160 -21.22 -21.22 17.76
#